data_AF-A0A3B6CFS8-F1
#
_entry.id   AF-A0A3B6CFS8-F1
#
_cell.length_a   1.000
_cell.length_b   1.000
_cell.length_c   1.000
_cell.angle_alpha   90.00
_cell.angle_beta   90.00
_cell.angle_gamma   90.00
#
_symmetry.space_group_name_H-M   'P 1'
#
loop_
_entity.id
_entity.type
_entity.pdbx_description
1 polymer ?
#
loop_
_entity_poly.entity_id
_entity_poly.type
_entity_poly.pdbx_seq_one_letter_code
_entity_poly.pdbx_strand_id
1 'polypeptide(L)'
;MLDVMDVIITVLEAEKLQVVLDMFICVCAASHMFTPVVISPEAQRIFNEMGGALEREGNRLWEIILNTMKEVRTLMEEDDSLAIEISRGGGEVHNNTRFIMDCIVCMKNARTSMKSSALSDNTENLGVLIDGTIDYLKSLLFTKSESCSDQSLRYLFLLNNSYFVANVVSESSFIDELWDLQLELTPECNKYMDSYIDVSWGHVLSCIPKSGFPGPIQRWINTSSVAKFESAFHKTYQTQKLWKVPDPELRDALRMAITERVISGYRDYLEEHPELGKHVGCQSSSPEVLEGMLGELFEG
;
A
#
# COMPACT_ATOMS: atom_id res chain seq x y z
N MET A 1 -24.98 3.64 -11.99
CA MET A 1 -24.89 3.65 -13.47
C MET A 1 -23.59 4.29 -13.91
N LEU A 2 -23.14 5.39 -13.27
CA LEU A 2 -21.79 5.97 -13.45
C LEU A 2 -20.67 4.98 -13.09
N ASP A 3 -20.68 4.37 -11.90
CA ASP A 3 -19.65 3.38 -11.49
C ASP A 3 -19.47 2.20 -12.47
N VAL A 4 -20.54 1.77 -13.15
CA VAL A 4 -20.45 0.65 -14.10
C VAL A 4 -19.81 1.11 -15.41
N MET A 5 -20.04 2.36 -15.82
CA MET A 5 -19.41 2.91 -17.03
C MET A 5 -17.92 3.17 -16.81
N ASP A 6 -17.53 3.65 -15.63
CA ASP A 6 -16.12 3.88 -15.29
C ASP A 6 -15.36 2.56 -15.16
N VAL A 7 -15.99 1.52 -14.61
CA VAL A 7 -15.44 0.15 -14.60
C VAL A 7 -15.31 -0.43 -16.01
N ILE A 8 -16.25 -0.16 -16.93
CA ILE A 8 -16.16 -0.64 -18.31
C ILE A 8 -15.05 0.09 -19.07
N ILE A 9 -14.93 1.40 -18.89
CA ILE A 9 -13.89 2.22 -19.54
C ILE A 9 -12.51 1.77 -19.08
N THR A 10 -12.31 1.58 -17.77
CA THR A 10 -11.03 1.10 -17.23
C THR A 10 -10.67 -0.28 -17.77
N VAL A 11 -11.60 -1.24 -17.78
CA VAL A 11 -11.35 -2.58 -18.38
C VAL A 11 -10.93 -2.49 -19.85
N LEU A 12 -11.61 -1.65 -20.64
CA LEU A 12 -11.27 -1.44 -22.06
C LEU A 12 -9.88 -0.82 -22.24
N GLU A 13 -9.48 0.09 -21.36
CA GLU A 13 -8.15 0.70 -21.38
C GLU A 13 -7.03 -0.27 -21.00
N ALA A 14 -7.25 -1.16 -20.03
CA ALA A 14 -6.29 -2.21 -19.68
C ALA A 14 -6.12 -3.24 -20.80
N GLU A 15 -7.21 -3.69 -21.43
CA GLU A 15 -7.15 -4.59 -22.59
C GLU A 15 -6.40 -3.94 -23.76
N LYS A 16 -6.69 -2.66 -24.04
CA LYS A 16 -5.97 -1.87 -25.05
C LYS A 16 -4.48 -1.77 -24.72
N LEU A 17 -4.12 -1.48 -23.46
CA LEU A 17 -2.73 -1.37 -23.03
C LEU A 17 -1.99 -2.71 -23.22
N GLN A 18 -2.58 -3.83 -22.81
CA GLN A 18 -1.98 -5.15 -22.96
C GLN A 18 -1.71 -5.48 -24.43
N VAL A 19 -2.69 -5.25 -25.32
CA VAL A 19 -2.54 -5.51 -26.75
C VAL A 19 -1.42 -4.65 -27.36
N VAL A 20 -1.33 -3.37 -26.98
CA VAL A 20 -0.27 -2.48 -27.47
C VAL A 20 1.10 -2.90 -26.94
N LEU A 21 1.20 -3.34 -25.67
CA LEU A 21 2.43 -3.88 -25.09
C LEU A 21 2.89 -5.15 -25.84
N ASP A 22 1.98 -6.07 -26.15
CA ASP A 22 2.30 -7.29 -26.89
C ASP A 22 2.84 -6.96 -28.30
N MET A 23 2.19 -6.03 -29.00
CA MET A 23 2.67 -5.52 -30.29
C MET A 23 4.06 -4.88 -30.16
N PHE A 24 4.27 -4.08 -29.12
CA PHE A 24 5.54 -3.40 -28.86
C PHE A 24 6.68 -4.40 -28.61
N ILE A 25 6.44 -5.45 -27.82
CA ILE A 25 7.39 -6.55 -27.58
C ILE A 25 7.75 -7.22 -28.90
N CYS A 26 6.76 -7.56 -29.74
CA CYS A 26 7.01 -8.20 -31.03
C CYS A 26 7.86 -7.33 -31.96
N VAL A 27 7.56 -6.04 -32.07
CA VAL A 27 8.33 -5.09 -32.89
C VAL A 27 9.75 -4.97 -32.37
N CYS A 28 9.94 -4.86 -31.06
CA CYS A 28 11.25 -4.81 -30.43
C CYS A 28 12.09 -6.06 -30.69
N ALA A 29 11.50 -7.24 -30.51
CA ALA A 29 12.18 -8.52 -30.78
C ALA A 29 12.56 -8.64 -32.27
N ALA A 30 11.66 -8.24 -33.17
CA ALA A 30 11.94 -8.23 -34.61
C ALA A 30 13.09 -7.28 -34.95
N SER A 31 13.11 -6.05 -34.43
CA SER A 31 14.20 -5.08 -34.65
C SER A 31 15.57 -5.66 -34.32
N HIS A 32 15.68 -6.44 -33.24
CA HIS A 32 16.92 -7.10 -32.86
C HIS A 32 17.31 -8.25 -33.81
N MET A 33 16.37 -8.91 -34.49
CA MET A 33 16.71 -9.92 -35.50
C MET A 33 17.39 -9.33 -36.74
N PHE A 34 17.25 -8.02 -36.97
CA PHE A 34 17.93 -7.30 -38.04
C PHE A 34 19.29 -6.72 -37.60
N THR A 35 19.78 -7.04 -36.39
CA THR A 35 21.16 -6.73 -35.95
C THR A 35 22.15 -7.50 -36.84
N PRO A 36 23.18 -6.85 -37.40
CA PRO A 36 23.75 -7.27 -38.67
C PRO A 36 24.53 -8.59 -38.56
N VAL A 37 24.02 -9.62 -39.24
CA VAL A 37 24.84 -10.70 -39.79
C VAL A 37 24.68 -10.60 -41.30
N VAL A 38 25.48 -9.77 -41.97
CA VAL A 38 25.27 -9.52 -43.41
C VAL A 38 26.55 -9.70 -44.23
N ILE A 39 26.36 -10.40 -45.35
CA ILE A 39 27.37 -10.99 -46.24
C ILE A 39 27.46 -10.23 -47.59
N SER A 40 26.52 -9.30 -47.92
CA SER A 40 26.57 -8.46 -49.16
C SER A 40 25.96 -7.03 -49.02
N PRO A 41 26.34 -6.06 -49.88
CA PRO A 41 25.84 -4.68 -49.83
C PRO A 41 24.33 -4.51 -50.10
N GLU A 42 23.76 -5.27 -51.03
CA GLU A 42 22.33 -5.22 -51.35
C GLU A 42 21.48 -5.71 -50.16
N ALA A 43 21.94 -6.76 -49.50
CA ALA A 43 21.31 -7.24 -48.27
C ALA A 43 21.37 -6.14 -47.21
N GLN A 44 22.53 -5.50 -46.99
CA GLN A 44 22.67 -4.44 -45.99
C GLN A 44 21.66 -3.31 -46.19
N ARG A 45 21.39 -2.90 -47.44
CA ARG A 45 20.39 -1.86 -47.73
C ARG A 45 18.98 -2.28 -47.30
N ILE A 46 18.58 -3.51 -47.63
CA ILE A 46 17.26 -4.05 -47.27
C ILE A 46 17.12 -4.18 -45.75
N PHE A 47 18.15 -4.71 -45.07
CA PHE A 47 18.17 -4.82 -43.61
C PHE A 47 18.04 -3.45 -42.93
N ASN A 48 18.73 -2.42 -43.43
CA ASN A 48 18.62 -1.06 -42.90
C ASN A 48 17.22 -0.45 -43.12
N GLU A 49 16.62 -0.63 -44.29
CA GLU A 49 15.27 -0.14 -44.60
C GLU A 49 14.22 -0.79 -43.68
N MET A 50 14.31 -2.12 -43.47
CA MET A 50 13.43 -2.87 -42.58
C MET A 50 13.62 -2.48 -41.11
N GLY A 51 14.87 -2.40 -40.66
CA GLY A 51 15.21 -1.96 -39.30
C GLY A 51 14.65 -0.58 -38.99
N GLY A 52 14.83 0.38 -39.91
CA GLY A 52 14.27 1.73 -39.74
C GLY A 52 12.74 1.78 -39.78
N ALA A 53 12.08 0.85 -40.48
CA ALA A 53 10.61 0.75 -40.44
C ALA A 53 10.10 0.21 -39.09
N LEU A 54 10.77 -0.81 -38.55
CA LEU A 54 10.45 -1.38 -37.24
C LEU A 54 10.72 -0.38 -36.11
N GLU A 55 11.80 0.38 -36.18
CA GLU A 55 12.10 1.45 -35.22
C GLU A 55 11.00 2.52 -35.18
N ARG A 56 10.53 2.97 -36.35
CA ARG A 56 9.40 3.93 -36.43
C ARG A 56 8.12 3.37 -35.83
N GLU A 57 7.83 2.10 -36.08
CA GLU A 57 6.64 1.47 -35.52
C GLU A 57 6.77 1.27 -34.00
N GLY A 58 7.96 0.91 -33.52
CA GLY A 58 8.26 0.81 -32.09
C GLY A 58 8.05 2.15 -31.38
N ASN A 59 8.55 3.25 -31.95
CA ASN A 59 8.33 4.60 -31.41
C ASN A 59 6.85 4.98 -31.41
N ARG A 60 6.10 4.61 -32.46
CA ARG A 60 4.65 4.88 -32.53
C ARG A 60 3.88 4.13 -31.45
N LEU A 61 4.19 2.84 -31.24
CA LEU A 61 3.58 2.02 -30.20
C LEU A 61 3.94 2.55 -28.80
N TRP A 62 5.18 3.00 -28.60
CA TRP A 62 5.61 3.64 -27.36
C TRP A 62 4.79 4.90 -27.04
N GLU A 63 4.59 5.78 -28.01
CA GLU A 63 3.73 6.96 -27.84
C GLU A 63 2.27 6.59 -27.49
N ILE A 64 1.74 5.50 -28.07
CA ILE A 64 0.40 5.00 -27.72
C ILE A 64 0.36 4.51 -26.27
N ILE A 65 1.38 3.79 -25.81
CA ILE A 65 1.50 3.35 -24.41
C ILE A 65 1.50 4.57 -23.47
N LEU A 66 2.33 5.57 -23.75
CA LEU A 66 2.42 6.78 -22.95
C LEU A 66 1.10 7.55 -22.90
N ASN A 67 0.41 7.70 -24.03
CA ASN A 67 -0.87 8.40 -24.09
C ASN A 67 -1.97 7.63 -23.38
N THR A 68 -2.02 6.31 -23.53
CA THR A 68 -2.98 5.46 -22.80
C THR A 68 -2.76 5.59 -21.29
N MET A 69 -1.51 5.56 -20.82
CA MET A 69 -1.21 5.77 -19.39
C MET A 69 -1.57 7.17 -18.91
N LYS A 70 -1.44 8.21 -19.74
CA LYS A 70 -1.89 9.56 -19.39
C LYS A 70 -3.42 9.64 -19.27
N GLU A 71 -4.15 9.04 -20.21
CA GLU A 71 -5.62 8.96 -20.20
C GLU A 71 -6.11 8.30 -18.90
N VAL A 72 -5.56 7.13 -18.56
CA VAL A 72 -5.84 6.42 -17.29
C VAL A 72 -5.62 7.34 -16.08
N ARG A 73 -4.49 8.05 -16.03
CA ARG A 73 -4.17 8.97 -14.92
C ARG A 73 -5.19 10.11 -14.81
N THR A 74 -5.59 10.70 -15.94
CA THR A 74 -6.59 11.78 -15.93
C THR A 74 -7.95 11.32 -15.43
N LEU A 75 -8.40 10.12 -15.84
CA LEU A 75 -9.66 9.55 -15.36
C LEU A 75 -9.65 9.34 -13.84
N MET A 76 -8.51 8.93 -13.29
CA MET A 76 -8.36 8.68 -11.87
C MET A 76 -8.24 9.94 -11.01
N GLU A 77 -7.73 11.03 -11.58
CA GLU A 77 -7.73 12.33 -10.90
C GLU A 77 -9.14 12.90 -10.77
N GLU A 78 -9.97 12.72 -11.82
CA GLU A 78 -11.36 13.19 -11.86
C GLU A 78 -12.31 12.33 -11.00
N ASP A 79 -11.92 11.09 -10.67
CA ASP A 79 -12.73 10.18 -9.87
C ASP A 79 -12.63 10.49 -8.36
N ASP A 80 -13.74 11.00 -7.80
CA ASP A 80 -13.89 11.27 -6.37
C ASP A 80 -14.45 10.10 -5.56
N SER A 81 -14.76 8.96 -6.19
CA SER A 81 -15.27 7.77 -5.49
C SER A 81 -14.32 7.30 -4.39
N LEU A 82 -13.01 7.41 -4.62
CA LEU A 82 -11.95 7.05 -3.68
C LEU A 82 -12.02 7.87 -2.38
N ALA A 83 -12.24 9.18 -2.48
CA ALA A 83 -12.40 10.05 -1.31
C ALA A 83 -13.66 9.71 -0.49
N ILE A 84 -14.74 9.32 -1.19
CA ILE A 84 -16.01 8.95 -0.59
C ILE A 84 -15.90 7.60 0.14
N GLU A 85 -15.21 6.63 -0.45
CA GLU A 85 -15.03 5.29 0.12
C GLU A 85 -14.16 5.31 1.39
N ILE A 86 -13.05 6.07 1.37
CA ILE A 86 -12.22 6.29 2.56
C ILE A 86 -13.07 6.87 3.70
N SER A 87 -13.90 7.86 3.40
CA SER A 87 -14.74 8.53 4.40
C SER A 87 -15.82 7.62 5.01
N ARG A 88 -16.14 6.49 4.38
CA ARG A 88 -17.15 5.53 4.84
C ARG A 88 -16.59 4.42 5.74
N GLY A 89 -15.30 4.45 6.07
CA GLY A 89 -14.67 3.40 6.87
C GLY A 89 -14.09 2.25 6.03
N GLY A 90 -14.12 2.37 4.70
CA GLY A 90 -13.48 1.43 3.80
C GLY A 90 -11.97 1.64 3.82
N GLY A 91 -11.26 0.95 4.71
CA GLY A 91 -9.81 0.81 4.63
C GLY A 91 -9.35 -0.10 3.47
N GLU A 92 -10.28 -0.53 2.61
CA GLU A 92 -10.00 -1.49 1.55
C GLU A 92 -9.10 -0.90 0.45
N VAL A 93 -8.45 -1.80 -0.29
CA VAL A 93 -7.70 -1.43 -1.48
C VAL A 93 -8.70 -1.01 -2.56
N HIS A 94 -8.65 0.27 -2.93
CA HIS A 94 -9.56 0.85 -3.91
C HIS A 94 -9.38 0.21 -5.29
N ASN A 95 -10.46 0.16 -6.08
CA ASN A 95 -10.42 -0.39 -7.44
C ASN A 95 -9.41 0.34 -8.34
N ASN A 96 -9.29 1.67 -8.21
CA ASN A 96 -8.26 2.45 -8.91
C ASN A 96 -6.83 2.01 -8.57
N THR A 97 -6.56 1.72 -7.28
CA THR A 97 -5.27 1.17 -6.86
C THR A 97 -5.01 -0.16 -7.55
N ARG A 98 -5.99 -1.07 -7.53
CA ARG A 98 -5.90 -2.38 -8.18
C ARG A 98 -5.65 -2.23 -9.68
N PHE A 99 -6.39 -1.36 -10.35
CA PHE A 99 -6.27 -1.13 -11.78
C PHE A 99 -4.89 -0.59 -12.19
N ILE A 100 -4.37 0.43 -11.50
CA ILE A 100 -3.01 0.92 -11.79
C ILE A 100 -1.98 -0.18 -11.57
N MET A 101 -2.17 -1.00 -10.52
CA MET A 101 -1.28 -2.12 -10.25
C MET A 101 -1.35 -3.20 -11.33
N ASP A 102 -2.52 -3.50 -11.88
CA ASP A 102 -2.68 -4.41 -13.01
C ASP A 102 -1.90 -3.88 -14.24
N CYS A 103 -2.03 -2.58 -14.56
CA CYS A 103 -1.24 -1.93 -15.61
C CYS A 103 0.27 -2.04 -15.35
N ILE A 104 0.73 -1.83 -14.11
CA ILE A 104 2.13 -1.98 -13.71
C ILE A 104 2.61 -3.42 -13.92
N VAL A 105 1.81 -4.42 -13.53
CA VAL A 105 2.12 -5.84 -13.73
C VAL A 105 2.24 -6.16 -15.21
N CYS A 106 1.31 -5.69 -16.06
CA CYS A 106 1.37 -5.86 -17.51
C CYS A 106 2.67 -5.28 -18.09
N MET A 107 3.01 -4.03 -17.72
CA MET A 107 4.26 -3.39 -18.15
C MET A 107 5.51 -4.14 -17.65
N LYS A 108 5.48 -4.67 -16.42
CA LYS A 108 6.60 -5.44 -15.86
C LYS A 108 6.80 -6.77 -16.58
N ASN A 109 5.73 -7.48 -16.91
CA ASN A 109 5.78 -8.71 -17.71
C ASN A 109 6.34 -8.45 -19.11
N ALA A 110 5.93 -7.35 -19.73
CA ALA A 110 6.49 -6.90 -21.00
C ALA A 110 8.00 -6.62 -20.89
N ARG A 111 8.42 -5.91 -19.85
CA ARG A 111 9.84 -5.63 -19.56
C ARG A 111 10.66 -6.90 -19.37
N THR A 112 10.15 -7.87 -18.62
CA THR A 112 10.81 -9.18 -18.40
C THR A 112 10.96 -9.94 -19.71
N SER A 113 9.92 -9.95 -20.54
CA SER A 113 9.95 -10.57 -21.87
C SER A 113 11.02 -9.94 -22.76
N MET A 114 11.14 -8.61 -22.73
CA MET A 114 12.15 -7.87 -23.51
C MET A 114 13.60 -8.10 -23.02
N LYS A 115 13.81 -8.30 -21.71
CA LYS A 115 15.12 -8.65 -21.15
C LYS A 115 15.65 -9.99 -21.69
N SER A 116 14.76 -10.97 -21.91
CA SER A 116 15.15 -12.26 -22.49
C SER A 116 15.67 -12.15 -23.93
N SER A 117 15.31 -11.07 -24.64
CA SER A 117 15.71 -10.78 -26.03
C SER A 117 16.89 -9.79 -26.17
N ALA A 118 17.63 -9.49 -25.09
CA ALA A 118 18.81 -8.61 -25.08
C ALA A 118 18.60 -7.16 -25.59
N LEU A 119 17.41 -6.59 -25.33
CA LEU A 119 17.04 -5.24 -25.75
C LEU A 119 17.30 -4.22 -24.61
N SER A 120 18.28 -3.31 -24.74
CA SER A 120 18.67 -2.42 -23.63
C SER A 120 17.75 -1.19 -23.47
N ASP A 121 17.57 -0.41 -24.53
CA ASP A 121 17.07 0.97 -24.39
C ASP A 121 15.56 1.01 -24.10
N ASN A 122 14.77 0.18 -24.79
CA ASN A 122 13.32 0.10 -24.56
C ASN A 122 12.98 -0.57 -23.23
N THR A 123 13.85 -1.45 -22.73
CA THR A 123 13.70 -2.08 -21.40
C THR A 123 13.94 -1.08 -20.27
N GLU A 124 14.83 -0.11 -20.49
CA GLU A 124 15.07 1.00 -19.58
C GLU A 124 13.90 1.99 -19.59
N ASN A 125 13.42 2.39 -20.78
CA ASN A 125 12.25 3.26 -20.94
C ASN A 125 11.01 2.73 -20.20
N LEU A 126 10.74 1.42 -20.32
CA LEU A 126 9.62 0.79 -19.63
C LEU A 126 9.83 0.73 -18.11
N GLY A 127 11.08 0.62 -17.65
CA GLY A 127 11.44 0.75 -16.24
C GLY A 127 11.09 2.13 -15.68
N VAL A 128 11.50 3.20 -16.38
CA VAL A 128 11.18 4.59 -16.00
C VAL A 128 9.68 4.83 -15.97
N LEU A 129 8.93 4.27 -16.93
CA LEU A 129 7.47 4.39 -16.95
C LEU A 129 6.80 3.66 -15.78
N ILE A 130 7.28 2.47 -15.42
CA ILE A 130 6.80 1.71 -14.26
C ILE A 130 7.04 2.51 -12.97
N ASP A 131 8.27 2.95 -12.74
CA ASP A 131 8.65 3.69 -11.53
C ASP A 131 7.83 5.00 -11.43
N GLY A 132 7.72 5.75 -12.53
CA GLY A 132 6.90 6.96 -12.57
C GLY A 132 5.39 6.71 -12.43
N THR A 133 4.91 5.49 -12.69
CA THR A 133 3.50 5.11 -12.47
C THR A 133 3.27 4.73 -11.01
N ILE A 134 4.23 4.06 -10.37
CA ILE A 134 4.21 3.78 -8.92
C ILE A 134 4.21 5.08 -8.13
N ASP A 135 5.11 6.01 -8.46
CA ASP A 135 5.21 7.31 -7.78
C ASP A 135 3.92 8.13 -7.96
N TYR A 136 3.34 8.10 -9.18
CA TYR A 136 2.05 8.71 -9.44
C TYR A 136 0.94 8.13 -8.54
N LEU A 137 0.83 6.80 -8.47
CA LEU A 137 -0.19 6.14 -7.65
C LEU A 137 -0.05 6.53 -6.18
N LYS A 138 1.18 6.53 -5.65
CA LYS A 138 1.45 6.97 -4.27
C LYS A 138 1.01 8.41 -4.03
N SER A 139 1.33 9.31 -4.96
CA SER A 139 0.91 10.72 -4.86
C SER A 139 -0.61 10.87 -4.92
N LEU A 140 -1.27 10.14 -5.82
CA LEU A 140 -2.72 10.17 -5.98
C LEU A 140 -3.41 9.71 -4.68
N LEU A 141 -2.97 8.58 -4.12
CA LEU A 141 -3.48 8.04 -2.86
C LEU A 141 -3.28 9.03 -1.71
N PHE A 142 -2.09 9.63 -1.63
CA PHE A 142 -1.80 10.64 -0.62
C PHE A 142 -2.74 11.84 -0.73
N THR A 143 -2.85 12.47 -1.91
CA THR A 143 -3.70 13.64 -2.15
C THR A 143 -5.17 13.34 -1.90
N LYS A 144 -5.70 12.23 -2.41
CA LYS A 144 -7.10 11.88 -2.20
C LYS A 144 -7.40 11.49 -0.75
N SER A 145 -6.42 11.00 0.00
CA SER A 145 -6.59 10.75 1.43
C SER A 145 -6.76 12.03 2.26
N GLU A 146 -6.34 13.20 1.75
CA GLU A 146 -6.41 14.47 2.48
C GLU A 146 -7.86 14.95 2.73
N SER A 147 -8.83 14.49 1.93
CA SER A 147 -10.24 14.77 2.17
C SER A 147 -10.83 13.97 3.34
N CYS A 148 -10.12 12.95 3.83
CA CYS A 148 -10.56 12.16 4.99
C CYS A 148 -10.37 12.98 6.27
N SER A 149 -11.48 13.34 6.92
CA SER A 149 -11.46 14.10 8.17
C SER A 149 -10.91 13.30 9.36
N ASP A 150 -11.11 11.98 9.35
CA ASP A 150 -10.58 11.09 10.37
C ASP A 150 -9.12 10.76 10.05
N GLN A 151 -8.19 11.31 10.83
CA GLN A 151 -6.76 11.12 10.63
C GLN A 151 -6.31 9.67 10.87
N SER A 152 -6.96 8.95 11.79
CA SER A 152 -6.67 7.55 12.06
C SER A 152 -7.05 6.70 10.85
N LEU A 153 -8.25 6.90 10.32
CA LEU A 153 -8.71 6.19 9.13
C LEU A 153 -7.87 6.53 7.89
N ARG A 154 -7.44 7.80 7.78
CA ARG A 154 -6.53 8.24 6.71
C ARG A 154 -5.22 7.47 6.72
N TYR A 155 -4.55 7.36 7.87
CA TYR A 155 -3.29 6.63 7.95
C TYR A 155 -3.46 5.12 7.78
N LEU A 156 -4.59 4.55 8.23
CA LEU A 156 -4.91 3.15 7.98
C LEU A 156 -5.09 2.86 6.50
N PHE A 157 -5.81 3.74 5.78
CA PHE A 157 -5.98 3.65 4.33
C PHE A 157 -4.63 3.71 3.60
N LEU A 158 -3.77 4.67 3.95
CA LEU A 158 -2.44 4.80 3.36
C LEU A 158 -1.59 3.56 3.63
N LEU A 159 -1.63 3.03 4.86
CA LEU A 159 -0.93 1.80 5.22
C LEU A 159 -1.39 0.62 4.35
N ASN A 160 -2.69 0.37 4.25
CA ASN A 160 -3.26 -0.74 3.49
C ASN A 160 -2.89 -0.65 2.00
N ASN A 161 -2.98 0.53 1.39
CA ASN A 161 -2.68 0.71 -0.02
C ASN A 161 -1.16 0.66 -0.30
N SER A 162 -0.33 1.28 0.54
CA SER A 162 1.12 1.22 0.38
C SER A 162 1.66 -0.20 0.56
N TYR A 163 1.09 -0.97 1.49
CA TYR A 163 1.44 -2.38 1.67
C TYR A 163 1.03 -3.21 0.45
N PHE A 164 -0.20 -3.04 -0.05
CA PHE A 164 -0.65 -3.72 -1.27
C PHE A 164 0.26 -3.44 -2.47
N VAL A 165 0.62 -2.17 -2.70
CA VAL A 165 1.55 -1.79 -3.77
C VAL A 165 2.91 -2.47 -3.58
N ALA A 166 3.45 -2.44 -2.35
CA ALA A 166 4.74 -3.08 -2.06
C ALA A 166 4.71 -4.59 -2.29
N ASN A 167 3.63 -5.27 -1.88
CA ASN A 167 3.50 -6.71 -2.04
C ASN A 167 3.44 -7.10 -3.53
N VAL A 168 2.57 -6.45 -4.32
CA VAL A 168 2.43 -6.76 -5.76
C VAL A 168 3.71 -6.44 -6.54
N VAL A 169 4.43 -5.36 -6.19
CA VAL A 169 5.73 -5.05 -6.80
C VAL A 169 6.78 -6.11 -6.44
N SER A 170 6.72 -6.67 -5.24
CA SER A 170 7.65 -7.70 -4.77
C SER A 170 7.36 -9.07 -5.38
N GLU A 171 6.12 -9.54 -5.36
CA GLU A 171 5.69 -10.84 -5.93
C GLU A 171 5.98 -10.96 -7.43
N SER A 172 5.84 -9.85 -8.17
CA SER A 172 6.14 -9.83 -9.60
C SER A 172 7.65 -9.82 -9.92
N SER A 173 8.50 -9.66 -8.89
CA SER A 173 9.95 -9.80 -8.98
C SER A 173 10.33 -11.24 -8.60
N PHE A 174 10.22 -12.20 -9.51
CA PHE A 174 10.82 -13.52 -9.30
C PHE A 174 12.35 -13.38 -9.27
N ILE A 175 12.91 -13.07 -8.10
CA ILE A 175 14.30 -13.34 -7.75
C ILE A 175 14.29 -14.10 -6.42
N ASP A 176 14.71 -15.35 -6.56
CA ASP A 176 15.14 -16.33 -5.58
C ASP A 176 16.11 -15.72 -4.55
N GLU A 177 15.77 -15.79 -3.25
CA GLU A 177 16.68 -16.15 -2.15
C GLU A 177 16.00 -15.94 -0.78
N LEU A 178 15.71 -17.06 -0.11
CA LEU A 178 15.63 -17.25 1.35
C LEU A 178 15.05 -16.10 2.19
N TRP A 179 13.71 -16.01 2.24
CA TRP A 179 13.03 -15.11 3.18
C TRP A 179 13.04 -15.71 4.60
N ASP A 180 13.76 -15.05 5.50
CA ASP A 180 13.58 -15.20 6.95
C ASP A 180 12.15 -14.77 7.31
N LEU A 181 11.51 -15.50 8.23
CA LEU A 181 10.08 -15.45 8.56
C LEU A 181 9.57 -14.15 9.22
N GLN A 182 10.15 -12.98 8.91
CA GLN A 182 9.70 -11.68 9.42
C GLN A 182 9.20 -10.81 8.27
N LEU A 183 7.98 -10.29 8.40
CA LEU A 183 7.43 -9.31 7.48
C LEU A 183 8.26 -8.00 7.55
N GLU A 184 9.18 -7.78 6.61
CA GLU A 184 9.85 -6.47 6.49
C GLU A 184 8.93 -5.46 5.80
N LEU A 185 8.23 -4.68 6.61
CA LEU A 185 7.49 -3.52 6.12
C LEU A 185 8.45 -2.50 5.50
N THR A 186 8.04 -1.91 4.38
CA THR A 186 8.81 -0.81 3.77
C THR A 186 8.90 0.37 4.75
N PRO A 187 9.94 1.24 4.65
CA PRO A 187 10.06 2.43 5.50
C PRO A 187 8.82 3.33 5.48
N GLU A 188 8.13 3.37 4.33
CA GLU A 188 6.87 4.08 4.14
C GLU A 188 5.72 3.43 4.91
N CYS A 189 5.57 2.11 4.84
CA CYS A 189 4.55 1.38 5.61
C CYS A 189 4.78 1.56 7.12
N ASN A 190 6.03 1.44 7.58
CA ASN A 190 6.38 1.68 8.99
C ASN A 190 5.99 3.09 9.44
N LYS A 191 6.27 4.11 8.63
CA LYS A 191 5.89 5.49 8.92
C LYS A 191 4.37 5.67 9.05
N TYR A 192 3.59 5.06 8.16
CA TYR A 192 2.12 5.13 8.24
C TYR A 192 1.56 4.35 9.42
N MET A 193 2.12 3.19 9.73
CA MET A 193 1.78 2.43 10.93
C MET A 193 2.06 3.21 12.22
N ASP A 194 3.22 3.86 12.32
CA ASP A 194 3.56 4.71 13.46
C ASP A 194 2.60 5.90 13.58
N SER A 195 2.37 6.60 12.47
CA SER A 195 1.44 7.75 12.44
C SER A 195 0.01 7.34 12.81
N TYR A 196 -0.43 6.17 12.35
CA TYR A 196 -1.70 5.58 12.73
C TYR A 196 -1.77 5.36 14.24
N ILE A 197 -0.77 4.69 14.82
CA ILE A 197 -0.77 4.37 16.25
C ILE A 197 -0.73 5.64 17.09
N ASP A 198 0.09 6.62 16.73
CA ASP A 198 0.22 7.88 17.47
C ASP A 198 -1.10 8.66 17.49
N VAL A 199 -1.76 8.81 16.35
CA VAL A 199 -3.02 9.54 16.25
C VAL A 199 -4.17 8.77 16.92
N SER A 200 -4.21 7.45 16.72
CA SER A 200 -5.32 6.61 17.15
C SER A 200 -5.26 6.27 18.64
N TRP A 201 -4.08 5.96 19.14
CA TRP A 201 -3.88 5.42 20.49
C TRP A 201 -3.13 6.38 21.41
N GLY A 202 -2.58 7.49 20.90
CA GLY A 202 -1.86 8.47 21.72
C GLY A 202 -2.69 9.03 22.89
N HIS A 203 -3.99 9.22 22.71
CA HIS A 203 -4.87 9.66 23.79
C HIS A 203 -5.08 8.58 24.87
N VAL A 204 -5.11 7.30 24.48
CA VAL A 204 -5.16 6.16 25.41
C VAL A 204 -3.87 6.09 26.23
N LEU A 205 -2.73 6.17 25.54
CA LEU A 205 -1.39 6.19 26.16
C LEU A 205 -1.21 7.37 27.12
N SER A 206 -1.79 8.54 26.80
CA SER A 206 -1.70 9.73 27.64
C SER A 206 -2.43 9.62 28.99
N CYS A 207 -3.31 8.64 29.15
CA CYS A 207 -4.01 8.40 30.42
C CYS A 207 -3.07 7.90 31.53
N ILE A 208 -1.93 7.30 31.14
CA ILE A 208 -0.93 6.72 32.04
C ILE A 208 0.14 7.79 32.37
N PRO A 209 0.29 8.22 33.64
CA PRO A 209 1.29 9.20 34.04
C PRO A 209 2.72 8.65 33.90
N LYS A 210 3.65 9.45 33.36
CA LYS A 210 5.08 9.08 33.21
C LYS A 210 5.94 9.35 34.46
N SER A 211 5.40 9.96 35.52
CA SER A 211 6.17 10.28 36.73
C SER A 211 5.32 10.24 38.01
N GLY A 212 5.92 9.70 39.08
CA GLY A 212 5.29 9.53 40.38
C GLY A 212 5.22 10.83 41.20
N PHE A 213 4.02 11.28 41.50
CA PHE A 213 3.77 12.33 42.50
C PHE A 213 3.83 11.71 43.91
N PRO A 214 4.42 12.34 44.93
CA PRO A 214 4.48 11.74 46.27
C PRO A 214 3.13 11.78 47.02
N GLY A 215 2.79 10.69 47.72
CA GLY A 215 1.79 10.67 48.80
C GLY A 215 0.36 10.24 48.41
N PRO A 216 -0.67 10.53 49.23
CA PRO A 216 -2.07 10.11 49.01
C PRO A 216 -2.68 10.60 47.69
N ILE A 217 -2.15 11.71 47.18
CA ILE A 217 -2.49 12.31 45.89
C ILE A 217 -2.15 11.32 44.74
N GLN A 218 -1.07 10.57 44.87
CA GLN A 218 -0.65 9.53 43.92
C GLN A 218 -1.72 8.46 43.75
N ARG A 219 -2.28 7.95 44.85
CA ARG A 219 -3.27 6.85 44.81
C ARG A 219 -4.57 7.28 44.12
N TRP A 220 -5.02 8.52 44.37
CA TRP A 220 -6.22 9.05 43.72
C TRP A 220 -6.00 9.33 42.22
N ILE A 221 -4.87 9.95 41.87
CA ILE A 221 -4.45 10.14 40.47
C ILE A 221 -4.42 8.79 39.76
N ASN A 222 -3.79 7.79 40.38
CA ASN A 222 -3.60 6.47 39.77
C ASN A 222 -4.92 5.73 39.51
N THR A 223 -5.83 5.72 40.49
CA THR A 223 -7.15 5.10 40.32
C THR A 223 -7.95 5.80 39.21
N SER A 224 -7.84 7.14 39.12
CA SER A 224 -8.50 7.91 38.06
C SER A 224 -7.87 7.68 36.69
N SER A 225 -6.56 7.40 36.62
CA SER A 225 -5.82 7.12 35.39
C SER A 225 -6.20 5.75 34.81
N VAL A 226 -6.32 4.72 35.64
CA VAL A 226 -6.79 3.39 35.18
C VAL A 226 -8.18 3.47 34.57
N ALA A 227 -9.14 4.11 35.25
CA ALA A 227 -10.49 4.27 34.72
C ALA A 227 -10.55 5.11 33.42
N LYS A 228 -9.70 6.13 33.29
CA LYS A 228 -9.57 6.92 32.05
C LYS A 228 -8.99 6.09 30.91
N PHE A 229 -7.94 5.31 31.20
CA PHE A 229 -7.31 4.42 30.23
C PHE A 229 -8.33 3.39 29.71
N GLU A 230 -9.04 2.70 30.61
CA GLU A 230 -10.04 1.69 30.24
C GLU A 230 -11.14 2.28 29.35
N SER A 231 -11.65 3.46 29.72
CA SER A 231 -12.69 4.16 28.96
C SER A 231 -12.21 4.57 27.58
N ALA A 232 -11.01 5.17 27.49
CA ALA A 232 -10.40 5.57 26.22
C ALA A 232 -10.10 4.36 25.33
N PHE A 233 -9.56 3.29 25.90
CA PHE A 233 -9.30 2.02 25.22
C PHE A 233 -10.59 1.45 24.63
N HIS A 234 -11.64 1.27 25.44
CA HIS A 234 -12.90 0.69 24.97
C HIS A 234 -13.54 1.53 23.88
N LYS A 235 -13.54 2.86 24.01
CA LYS A 235 -14.07 3.75 22.97
C LYS A 235 -13.31 3.60 21.65
N THR A 236 -11.99 3.53 21.72
CA THR A 236 -11.10 3.36 20.55
C THR A 236 -11.34 2.00 19.91
N TYR A 237 -11.32 0.95 20.70
CA TYR A 237 -11.58 -0.42 20.28
C TYR A 237 -12.94 -0.57 19.57
N GLN A 238 -14.02 -0.06 20.16
CA GLN A 238 -15.36 -0.16 19.57
C GLN A 238 -15.46 0.55 18.21
N THR A 239 -14.71 1.64 18.03
CA THR A 239 -14.65 2.37 16.76
C THR A 239 -13.87 1.57 15.72
N GLN A 240 -12.68 1.09 16.09
CA GLN A 240 -11.75 0.43 15.16
C GLN A 240 -12.10 -1.02 14.86
N LYS A 241 -12.91 -1.68 15.68
CA LYS A 241 -13.38 -3.05 15.44
C LYS A 241 -14.15 -3.16 14.12
N LEU A 242 -14.80 -2.08 13.68
CA LEU A 242 -15.55 -2.02 12.43
C LEU A 242 -14.67 -1.67 11.22
N TRP A 243 -13.39 -1.37 11.43
CA TRP A 243 -12.47 -1.07 10.35
C TRP A 243 -11.90 -2.37 9.79
N LYS A 244 -11.27 -2.28 8.62
CA LYS A 244 -10.74 -3.44 7.91
C LYS A 244 -9.30 -3.24 7.49
N VAL A 245 -8.50 -4.27 7.73
CA VAL A 245 -7.18 -4.45 7.13
C VAL A 245 -7.26 -5.73 6.31
N PRO A 246 -7.32 -5.64 4.96
CA PRO A 246 -7.60 -6.80 4.12
C PRO A 246 -6.52 -7.88 4.16
N ASP A 247 -5.25 -7.46 4.30
CA ASP A 247 -4.11 -8.36 4.31
C ASP A 247 -3.88 -8.94 5.72
N PRO A 248 -3.84 -10.28 5.88
CA PRO A 248 -3.72 -10.91 7.18
C PRO A 248 -2.37 -10.66 7.85
N GLU A 249 -1.26 -10.62 7.10
CA GLU A 249 0.07 -10.42 7.66
C GLU A 249 0.24 -8.99 8.17
N LEU A 250 -0.21 -8.00 7.38
CA LEU A 250 -0.25 -6.60 7.80
C LEU A 250 -1.15 -6.40 9.01
N ARG A 251 -2.30 -7.08 9.03
CA ARG A 251 -3.25 -6.98 10.14
C ARG A 251 -2.65 -7.51 11.44
N ASP A 252 -1.99 -8.66 11.40
CA ASP A 252 -1.36 -9.25 12.57
C ASP A 252 -0.17 -8.39 13.03
N ALA A 253 0.65 -7.87 12.10
CA ALA A 253 1.72 -6.91 12.41
C ALA A 253 1.20 -5.65 13.11
N LEU A 254 0.10 -5.06 12.59
CA LEU A 254 -0.52 -3.88 13.18
C LEU A 254 -1.08 -4.17 14.59
N ARG A 255 -1.74 -5.32 14.78
CA ARG A 255 -2.25 -5.74 16.10
C ARG A 255 -1.12 -5.95 17.11
N MET A 256 -0.01 -6.58 16.69
CA MET A 256 1.17 -6.74 17.53
C MET A 256 1.75 -5.37 17.91
N ALA A 257 1.94 -4.46 16.96
CA ALA A 257 2.48 -3.13 17.23
C ALA A 257 1.59 -2.30 18.18
N ILE A 258 0.27 -2.40 18.06
CA ILE A 258 -0.66 -1.76 19.00
C ILE A 258 -0.54 -2.41 20.38
N THR A 259 -0.50 -3.73 20.44
CA THR A 259 -0.38 -4.48 21.71
C THR A 259 0.90 -4.11 22.43
N GLU A 260 2.03 -4.13 21.74
CA GLU A 260 3.34 -3.76 22.30
C GLU A 260 3.36 -2.33 22.83
N ARG A 261 2.75 -1.37 22.12
CA ARG A 261 2.76 0.03 22.56
C ARG A 261 1.75 0.33 23.66
N VAL A 262 0.53 -0.22 23.56
CA VAL A 262 -0.60 0.12 24.44
C VAL A 262 -0.63 -0.77 25.68
N ILE A 263 -0.45 -2.08 25.51
CA ILE A 263 -0.57 -3.03 26.61
C ILE A 263 0.70 -3.07 27.45
N SER A 264 1.90 -3.02 26.86
CA SER A 264 3.14 -3.01 27.65
C SER A 264 3.21 -1.82 28.60
N GLY A 265 2.89 -0.60 28.11
CA GLY A 265 2.86 0.58 28.96
C GLY A 265 1.81 0.51 30.08
N TYR A 266 0.68 -0.16 29.85
CA TYR A 266 -0.33 -0.41 30.88
C TYR A 266 0.11 -1.48 31.89
N ARG A 267 0.77 -2.53 31.43
CA ARG A 267 1.32 -3.60 32.27
C ARG A 267 2.38 -3.05 33.21
N ASP A 268 3.37 -2.33 32.68
CA ASP A 268 4.43 -1.68 33.46
C ASP A 268 3.83 -0.77 34.54
N TYR A 269 2.81 0.01 34.18
CA TYR A 269 2.12 0.91 35.11
C TYR A 269 1.38 0.16 36.25
N LEU A 270 0.76 -0.98 35.96
CA LEU A 270 0.12 -1.81 36.98
C LEU A 270 1.16 -2.47 37.91
N GLU A 271 2.30 -2.88 37.38
CA GLU A 271 3.41 -3.46 38.15
C GLU A 271 4.05 -2.44 39.10
N GLU A 272 4.19 -1.18 38.67
CA GLU A 272 4.68 -0.08 39.51
C GLU A 272 3.70 0.32 40.63
N HIS A 273 2.42 -0.06 40.50
CA HIS A 273 1.34 0.32 41.41
C HIS A 273 0.48 -0.88 41.88
N PRO A 274 1.05 -1.83 42.64
CA PRO A 274 0.37 -3.06 43.07
C PRO A 274 -0.86 -2.81 43.96
N GLU A 275 -1.00 -1.62 44.56
CA GLU A 275 -2.21 -1.19 45.27
C GLU A 275 -3.44 -1.05 44.36
N LEU A 276 -3.23 -0.81 43.07
CA LEU A 276 -4.30 -0.76 42.06
C LEU A 276 -4.83 -2.16 41.74
N GLY A 277 -4.00 -3.20 41.86
CA GLY A 277 -4.39 -4.59 41.63
C GLY A 277 -5.54 -5.08 42.52
N LYS A 278 -5.81 -4.41 43.66
CA LYS A 278 -6.99 -4.68 44.51
C LYS A 278 -8.28 -3.99 44.02
N HIS A 279 -8.17 -2.94 43.21
CA HIS A 279 -9.29 -2.27 42.54
C HIS A 279 -9.54 -2.81 41.12
N VAL A 280 -8.56 -3.48 40.50
CA VAL A 280 -8.73 -4.38 39.34
C VAL A 280 -9.43 -5.68 39.79
N GLY A 281 -10.49 -5.55 40.59
CA GLY A 281 -11.41 -6.62 40.96
C GLY A 281 -12.40 -6.94 39.84
N CYS A 282 -12.28 -6.28 38.68
CA CYS A 282 -13.08 -6.56 37.50
C CYS A 282 -12.22 -7.32 36.50
N GLN A 283 -12.56 -8.57 36.23
CA GLN A 283 -11.92 -9.44 35.23
C GLN A 283 -11.86 -8.80 33.82
N SER A 284 -12.56 -7.69 33.57
CA SER A 284 -12.62 -7.00 32.28
C SER A 284 -11.42 -6.12 31.93
N SER A 285 -10.54 -5.81 32.90
CA SER A 285 -9.47 -4.83 32.73
C SER A 285 -8.07 -5.42 32.84
N SER A 286 -7.94 -6.75 32.86
CA SER A 286 -6.62 -7.36 32.90
C SER A 286 -5.91 -7.12 31.56
N PRO A 287 -4.58 -6.90 31.56
CA PRO A 287 -3.81 -6.75 30.33
C PRO A 287 -4.07 -7.87 29.31
N GLU A 288 -4.24 -9.10 29.79
CA GLU A 288 -4.51 -10.29 28.97
C GLU A 288 -5.88 -10.21 28.27
N VAL A 289 -6.90 -9.67 28.93
CA VAL A 289 -8.22 -9.47 28.32
C VAL A 289 -8.17 -8.37 27.26
N LEU A 290 -7.48 -7.27 27.55
CA LEU A 290 -7.32 -6.17 26.59
C LEU A 290 -6.52 -6.61 25.35
N GLU A 291 -5.46 -7.39 25.54
CA GLU A 291 -4.70 -8.02 24.47
C GLU A 291 -5.58 -8.94 23.61
N GLY A 292 -6.41 -9.78 24.25
CA GLY A 292 -7.40 -10.60 23.54
C GLY A 292 -8.39 -9.78 22.71
N MET A 293 -8.84 -8.63 23.22
CA MET A 293 -9.69 -7.70 22.47
C MET A 293 -8.95 -7.13 21.25
N LEU A 294 -7.69 -6.70 21.40
CA LEU A 294 -6.89 -6.17 20.27
C LEU A 294 -6.73 -7.20 19.14
N GLY A 295 -6.69 -8.50 19.47
CA GLY A 295 -6.69 -9.59 18.50
C GLY A 295 -7.91 -9.63 17.57
N GLU A 296 -9.02 -8.98 17.94
CA GLU A 296 -10.25 -8.91 17.12
C GLU A 296 -10.34 -7.64 16.26
N LEU A 297 -9.38 -6.71 16.36
CA LEU A 297 -9.42 -5.47 15.57
C LEU A 297 -9.24 -5.74 14.09
N PHE A 298 -9.85 -4.91 13.24
CA PHE A 298 -9.63 -4.93 11.78
C PHE A 298 -10.24 -6.12 11.02
N GLU A 299 -11.26 -6.77 11.59
CA GLU A 299 -12.04 -7.85 10.96
C GLU A 299 -13.32 -7.37 10.23
N GLY A 300 -13.54 -6.05 10.15
CA GLY A 300 -14.77 -5.43 9.64
C GLY A 300 -15.12 -5.74 8.18
#